data_AF-A0A7T8JZ85-F1
#
_entry.id   AF-A0A7T8JZ85-F1
#
_cell.length_a   1.000
_cell.length_b   1.000
_cell.length_c   1.000
_cell.angle_alpha   90.00
_cell.angle_beta   90.00
_cell.angle_gamma   90.00
#
_symmetry.space_group_name_H-M   'P 1'
#
loop_
_entity.id
_entity.type
_entity.pdbx_description
1 polymer ?
#
loop_
_entity_poly.entity_id
_entity_poly.type
_entity_poly.pdbx_seq_one_letter_code
_entity_poly.pdbx_strand_id
1 'polypeptide(L)'
;MEDLEYMSKNLKATLGITSLSKNVPHPKFTNLGLWEVCFNGFHDMRHQYDTRFYGCKHILLEEYAIVQSEIQPPFFVVTQIFYTLGLTGLLLAVLLILIYVLCIDDFYRVRILNIALIIFGVYGDARDYMPDWENNYISWSFGLGFVGVILEFIAGALFVVESRILNRKEIALENQYPMEKR
;
A
#
# COMPACT_ATOMS: atom_id res chain seq x y z
N MET A 1 30.45 3.70 -20.70
CA MET A 1 29.41 2.65 -20.70
C MET A 1 29.61 1.70 -19.51
N GLU A 2 30.87 1.39 -19.16
CA GLU A 2 31.27 0.64 -17.96
C GLU A 2 30.83 1.29 -16.64
N ASP A 3 30.88 2.63 -16.52
CA ASP A 3 30.51 3.32 -15.28
C ASP A 3 29.02 3.24 -14.94
N LEU A 4 28.14 3.22 -15.95
CA LEU A 4 26.69 3.06 -15.75
C LEU A 4 26.34 1.64 -15.31
N GLU A 5 27.07 0.64 -15.81
CA GLU A 5 26.91 -0.74 -15.38
C GLU A 5 27.45 -0.96 -13.95
N TYR A 6 28.55 -0.29 -13.61
CA TYR A 6 29.15 -0.31 -12.26
C TYR A 6 28.24 0.36 -11.22
N MET A 7 27.68 1.52 -11.56
CA MET A 7 26.72 2.24 -10.70
C MET A 7 25.42 1.47 -10.53
N SER A 8 24.91 0.81 -11.59
CA SER A 8 23.74 -0.08 -11.51
C SER A 8 23.99 -1.29 -10.61
N LYS A 9 25.18 -1.90 -10.68
CA LYS A 9 25.58 -3.03 -9.82
C LYS A 9 25.66 -2.63 -8.34
N ASN A 10 26.25 -1.48 -8.04
CA ASN A 10 26.40 -0.99 -6.67
C ASN A 10 25.07 -0.53 -6.07
N LEU A 11 24.22 0.15 -6.85
CA LEU A 11 22.89 0.58 -6.37
C LEU A 11 22.00 -0.63 -6.03
N LYS A 12 22.06 -1.70 -6.82
CA LYS A 12 21.33 -2.96 -6.55
C LYS A 12 21.87 -3.71 -5.33
N ALA A 13 23.18 -3.63 -5.08
CA ALA A 13 23.82 -4.22 -3.90
C ALA A 13 23.46 -3.47 -2.60
N THR A 14 23.42 -2.12 -2.63
CA THR A 14 23.07 -1.29 -1.47
C THR A 14 21.59 -1.38 -1.09
N LEU A 15 20.69 -1.56 -2.05
CA LEU A 15 19.26 -1.71 -1.79
C LEU A 15 18.83 -3.14 -1.42
N GLY A 16 19.76 -4.11 -1.37
CA GLY A 16 19.43 -5.53 -1.14
C GLY A 16 18.57 -6.15 -2.25
N ILE A 17 18.47 -5.49 -3.42
CA ILE A 17 17.62 -5.91 -4.55
C ILE A 17 18.35 -6.92 -5.44
N THR A 18 19.66 -7.11 -5.29
CA THR A 18 20.29 -8.33 -5.80
C THR A 18 19.80 -9.52 -4.98
N SER A 19 18.80 -10.22 -5.52
CA SER A 19 18.73 -11.68 -5.38
C SER A 19 20.16 -12.20 -5.40
N LEU A 20 20.52 -13.00 -4.39
CA LEU A 20 21.80 -13.72 -4.27
C LEU A 20 21.95 -14.70 -5.45
N SER A 21 22.06 -14.18 -6.67
CA SER A 21 22.37 -14.96 -7.86
C SER A 21 23.88 -15.17 -7.87
N LYS A 22 24.31 -16.11 -7.02
CA LYS A 22 25.57 -16.82 -7.22
C LYS A 22 25.51 -17.37 -8.65
N ASN A 23 26.53 -17.13 -9.47
CA ASN A 23 26.66 -17.77 -10.78
C ASN A 23 26.83 -19.29 -10.58
N VAL A 24 25.71 -20.00 -10.41
CA VAL A 24 25.67 -21.45 -10.27
C VAL A 24 25.60 -22.04 -11.67
N PRO A 25 26.59 -22.85 -12.10
CA PRO A 25 26.48 -23.58 -13.36
C PRO A 25 25.29 -24.54 -13.26
N HIS A 26 24.33 -24.39 -14.17
CA HIS A 26 23.04 -25.10 -14.20
C HIS A 26 22.11 -24.83 -13.00
N PRO A 27 21.47 -23.65 -12.93
CA PRO A 27 20.52 -23.36 -11.86
C PRO A 27 19.27 -24.22 -12.03
N LYS A 28 18.88 -24.95 -10.98
CA LYS A 28 17.63 -25.76 -10.95
C LYS A 28 16.37 -24.89 -10.96
N PHE A 29 16.51 -23.62 -10.58
CA PHE A 29 15.45 -22.63 -10.52
C PHE A 29 15.84 -21.43 -11.37
N THR A 30 14.98 -21.05 -12.32
CA THR A 30 15.17 -19.85 -13.13
C THR A 30 14.72 -18.61 -12.37
N ASN A 31 13.59 -18.71 -11.67
CA ASN A 31 13.01 -17.64 -10.84
C ASN A 31 12.21 -18.25 -9.69
N LEU A 32 12.27 -17.61 -8.52
CA LEU A 32 11.50 -17.99 -7.34
C LEU A 32 10.76 -16.75 -6.82
N GLY A 33 9.47 -16.67 -7.09
CA GLY A 33 8.58 -15.64 -6.57
C GLY A 33 7.78 -16.11 -5.37
N LEU A 34 7.00 -15.20 -4.79
CA LEU A 34 6.12 -15.51 -3.66
C LEU A 34 4.96 -16.45 -4.08
N TRP A 35 4.46 -16.31 -5.31
CA TRP A 35 3.28 -17.02 -5.82
C TRP A 35 3.55 -17.84 -7.09
N GLU A 36 4.63 -17.53 -7.81
CA GLU A 36 5.03 -18.20 -9.05
C GLU A 36 6.46 -18.69 -8.93
N VAL A 37 6.71 -19.91 -9.42
CA VAL A 37 8.03 -20.53 -9.44
C VAL A 37 8.34 -21.03 -10.85
N CYS A 38 9.56 -20.79 -11.31
CA CYS A 38 10.06 -21.23 -12.60
C CYS A 38 11.16 -22.27 -12.42
N PHE A 39 10.86 -23.51 -12.79
CA PHE A 39 11.80 -24.62 -12.71
C PHE A 39 12.58 -24.83 -14.01
N ASN A 40 13.83 -25.23 -13.86
CA ASN A 40 14.71 -25.61 -14.97
C ASN A 40 15.31 -26.99 -14.69
N GLY A 41 14.46 -28.02 -14.76
CA GLY A 41 14.86 -29.40 -14.46
C GLY A 41 15.04 -29.65 -12.96
N PHE A 42 14.20 -29.02 -12.14
CA PHE A 42 14.15 -29.33 -10.71
C PHE A 42 13.58 -30.73 -10.50
N HIS A 43 14.15 -31.43 -9.52
CA HIS A 43 13.79 -32.78 -9.15
C HIS A 43 13.71 -32.84 -7.64
N ASP A 44 12.80 -33.68 -7.11
CA ASP A 44 12.64 -33.91 -5.68
C ASP A 44 13.99 -34.28 -5.03
N MET A 45 14.30 -33.63 -3.90
CA MET A 45 15.55 -33.86 -3.16
C MET A 45 15.62 -35.28 -2.59
N ARG A 46 14.46 -35.86 -2.23
CA ARG A 46 14.37 -37.19 -1.65
C ARG A 46 14.36 -38.31 -2.70
N HIS A 47 14.38 -37.96 -3.98
CA HIS A 47 14.35 -38.88 -5.13
C HIS A 47 13.23 -39.92 -5.04
N GLN A 48 12.09 -39.53 -4.44
CA GLN A 48 10.95 -40.46 -4.28
C GLN A 48 10.18 -40.64 -5.59
N TYR A 49 10.33 -39.70 -6.52
CA TYR A 49 9.66 -39.66 -7.81
C TYR A 49 10.64 -39.24 -8.90
N ASP A 50 10.58 -39.85 -10.08
CA ASP A 50 11.50 -39.63 -11.21
C ASP A 50 11.03 -38.50 -12.16
N THR A 51 10.18 -37.60 -11.65
CA THR A 51 9.59 -36.51 -12.43
C THR A 51 10.45 -35.26 -12.35
N ARG A 52 10.71 -34.63 -13.51
CA ARG A 52 11.43 -33.35 -13.62
C ARG A 52 10.45 -32.24 -13.96
N PHE A 53 10.52 -31.16 -13.19
CA PHE A 53 9.66 -30.01 -13.36
C PHE A 53 10.35 -28.95 -14.24
N TYR A 54 9.60 -28.45 -15.22
CA TYR A 54 10.05 -27.42 -16.17
C TYR A 54 8.97 -26.35 -16.33
N GLY A 55 9.40 -25.12 -16.56
CA GLY A 55 8.52 -23.99 -16.85
C GLY A 55 8.10 -23.22 -15.60
N CYS A 56 7.33 -22.16 -15.82
CA CYS A 56 6.82 -21.26 -14.80
C CYS A 56 5.36 -21.58 -14.52
N LYS A 57 5.04 -21.94 -13.28
CA LYS A 57 3.65 -22.12 -12.85
C LYS A 57 3.45 -21.60 -11.44
N HIS A 58 2.18 -21.43 -11.08
CA HIS A 58 1.80 -21.00 -9.73
C HIS A 58 2.15 -22.06 -8.70
N ILE A 59 2.58 -21.64 -7.51
CA ILE A 59 3.11 -22.52 -6.46
C ILE A 59 2.06 -23.47 -5.87
N LEU A 60 0.77 -23.11 -5.98
CA LEU A 60 -0.37 -23.89 -5.50
C LEU A 60 -0.96 -24.88 -6.53
N LEU A 61 -0.31 -25.11 -7.67
CA LEU A 61 -0.78 -26.11 -8.62
C LEU A 61 -0.70 -27.52 -8.01
N GLU A 62 -1.71 -28.35 -8.30
CA GLU A 62 -1.79 -29.74 -7.83
C GLU A 62 -0.56 -30.58 -8.22
N GLU A 63 0.00 -30.32 -9.40
CA GLU A 63 1.22 -30.98 -9.89
C GLU A 63 2.44 -30.81 -8.96
N TYR A 64 2.44 -29.77 -8.11
CA TYR A 64 3.53 -29.48 -7.16
C TYR A 64 3.25 -29.97 -5.75
N ALA A 65 2.11 -30.63 -5.49
CA ALA A 65 1.79 -31.18 -4.17
C ALA A 65 2.87 -32.15 -3.65
N ILE A 66 3.55 -32.87 -4.56
CA ILE A 66 4.62 -33.81 -4.26
C ILE A 66 5.86 -33.12 -3.64
N VAL A 67 6.19 -31.91 -4.12
CA VAL A 67 7.39 -31.14 -3.74
C VAL A 67 7.05 -29.93 -2.86
N GLN A 68 5.79 -29.79 -2.44
CA GLN A 68 5.29 -28.60 -1.77
C GLN A 68 6.01 -28.32 -0.45
N SER A 69 6.37 -29.36 0.32
CA SER A 69 7.09 -29.22 1.59
C SER A 69 8.48 -28.62 1.42
N GLU A 70 9.12 -28.84 0.26
CA GLU A 70 10.47 -28.36 -0.05
C GLU A 70 10.44 -26.90 -0.54
N ILE A 71 9.40 -26.50 -1.26
CA ILE A 71 9.29 -25.18 -1.88
C ILE A 71 8.61 -24.18 -0.94
N GLN A 72 7.65 -24.62 -0.12
CA GLN A 72 6.86 -23.80 0.80
C GLN A 72 7.06 -24.20 2.26
N PRO A 73 8.22 -23.87 2.87
CA PRO A 73 8.41 -24.07 4.29
C PRO A 73 7.43 -23.20 5.12
N PRO A 74 7.16 -23.55 6.40
CA PRO A 74 6.15 -22.86 7.21
C PRO A 74 6.33 -21.33 7.28
N PHE A 75 7.57 -20.84 7.38
CA PHE A 75 7.84 -19.40 7.41
C PHE A 75 7.44 -18.68 6.11
N PHE A 76 7.54 -19.37 4.97
CA PHE A 76 7.19 -18.83 3.66
C PHE A 76 5.66 -18.73 3.52
N VAL A 77 4.94 -19.74 3.99
CA VAL A 77 3.46 -19.71 4.06
C VAL A 77 2.98 -18.59 4.97
N VAL A 78 3.61 -18.41 6.13
CA VAL A 78 3.30 -17.30 7.04
C VAL A 78 3.54 -15.94 6.34
N THR A 79 4.64 -15.80 5.61
CA THR A 79 4.94 -14.58 4.84
C THR A 79 3.88 -14.31 3.77
N GLN A 80 3.47 -15.34 3.03
CA GLN A 80 2.37 -15.25 2.04
C GLN A 80 1.07 -14.72 2.68
N ILE A 81 0.71 -15.20 3.87
CA ILE A 81 -0.49 -14.74 4.60
C ILE A 81 -0.36 -13.27 5.03
N PHE A 82 0.79 -12.86 5.57
CA PHE A 82 0.98 -11.46 5.95
C PHE A 82 0.95 -10.51 4.76
N TYR A 83 1.52 -10.91 3.61
CA TYR A 83 1.46 -10.13 2.39
C TYR A 83 0.02 -9.99 1.86
N THR A 84 -0.78 -11.06 1.88
CA THR A 84 -2.18 -10.98 1.44
C THR A 84 -3.03 -10.15 2.39
N LEU A 85 -2.86 -10.30 3.71
CA LEU A 85 -3.54 -9.47 4.72
C LEU A 85 -3.13 -7.99 4.63
N GLY A 86 -1.86 -7.72 4.38
CA GLY A 86 -1.36 -6.36 4.18
C GLY A 86 -1.94 -5.72 2.91
N LEU A 87 -1.94 -6.45 1.80
CA LEU A 87 -2.50 -5.98 0.53
C LEU A 87 -4.01 -5.74 0.64
N THR A 88 -4.76 -6.65 1.27
CA THR A 88 -6.21 -6.47 1.46
C THR A 88 -6.50 -5.30 2.41
N GLY A 89 -5.73 -5.16 3.49
CA GLY A 89 -5.81 -4.01 4.39
C GLY A 89 -5.57 -2.68 3.68
N LEU A 90 -4.56 -2.61 2.80
CA LEU A 90 -4.27 -1.43 1.98
C LEU A 90 -5.41 -1.11 1.01
N LEU A 91 -5.95 -2.11 0.32
CA LEU A 91 -7.08 -1.93 -0.60
C LEU A 91 -8.33 -1.45 0.13
N LEU A 92 -8.61 -2.00 1.31
CA LEU A 92 -9.70 -1.54 2.17
C LEU A 92 -9.48 -0.12 2.64
N ALA A 93 -8.27 0.25 3.06
CA ALA A 93 -7.95 1.62 3.45
C ALA A 93 -8.16 2.61 2.30
N VAL A 94 -7.68 2.29 1.09
CA VAL A 94 -7.90 3.12 -0.10
C VAL A 94 -9.40 3.25 -0.41
N LEU A 95 -10.16 2.16 -0.34
CA LEU A 95 -11.61 2.18 -0.57
C LEU A 95 -12.34 3.03 0.47
N LEU A 96 -11.97 2.91 1.76
CA LEU A 96 -12.56 3.73 2.83
C LEU A 96 -12.20 5.20 2.68
N ILE A 97 -10.96 5.53 2.30
CA ILE A 97 -10.54 6.90 2.00
C ILE A 97 -11.30 7.43 0.79
N LEU A 98 -11.51 6.63 -0.25
CA LEU A 98 -12.26 7.01 -1.43
C LEU A 98 -13.73 7.28 -1.09
N ILE A 99 -14.38 6.41 -0.32
CA ILE A 99 -15.75 6.62 0.17
C ILE A 99 -15.80 7.87 1.04
N TYR A 100 -14.83 8.04 1.94
CA TYR A 100 -14.71 9.22 2.76
C TYR A 100 -14.64 10.45 1.87
N VAL A 101 -13.74 10.49 0.86
CA VAL A 101 -13.52 11.63 -0.06
C VAL A 101 -14.72 11.90 -0.98
N LEU A 102 -15.34 10.87 -1.55
CA LEU A 102 -16.37 11.03 -2.59
C LEU A 102 -17.80 11.11 -2.05
N CYS A 103 -18.11 10.48 -0.92
CA CYS A 103 -19.48 10.38 -0.40
C CYS A 103 -19.78 11.33 0.76
N ILE A 104 -18.77 11.83 1.46
CA ILE A 104 -18.97 12.79 2.56
C ILE A 104 -18.71 14.19 2.04
N ASP A 105 -19.75 15.02 2.09
CA ASP A 105 -19.67 16.45 1.79
C ASP A 105 -18.54 17.10 2.62
N ASP A 106 -17.73 17.95 2.00
CA ASP A 106 -16.57 18.62 2.61
C ASP A 106 -16.93 19.34 3.91
N PHE A 107 -18.17 19.82 4.02
CA PHE A 107 -18.70 20.46 5.21
C PHE A 107 -18.84 19.53 6.43
N TYR A 108 -19.21 18.26 6.21
CA TYR A 108 -19.36 17.28 7.30
C TYR A 108 -18.01 16.67 7.70
N ARG A 109 -17.10 16.50 6.73
CA ARG A 109 -15.73 15.97 6.91
C ARG A 109 -14.94 16.76 7.95
N VAL A 110 -14.84 18.06 7.72
CA VAL A 110 -14.08 18.99 8.57
C VAL A 110 -14.74 19.12 9.95
N ARG A 111 -16.07 19.07 10.05
CA ARG A 111 -16.78 19.26 11.32
C ARG A 111 -16.57 18.11 12.32
N ILE A 112 -16.60 16.86 11.87
CA ILE A 112 -16.50 15.70 12.78
C ILE A 112 -15.10 15.62 13.40
N LEU A 113 -14.04 15.79 12.59
CA LEU A 113 -12.66 15.76 13.09
C LEU A 113 -12.36 16.92 14.04
N ASN A 114 -12.89 18.12 13.75
CA ASN A 114 -12.76 19.27 14.65
C ASN A 114 -13.47 19.04 15.99
N ILE A 115 -14.69 18.50 15.98
CA ILE A 115 -15.44 18.25 17.22
C ILE A 115 -14.71 17.22 18.08
N ALA A 116 -14.17 16.15 17.49
CA ALA A 116 -13.40 15.14 18.22
C ALA A 116 -12.11 15.71 18.84
N LEU A 117 -11.35 16.52 18.09
CA LEU A 117 -10.14 17.19 18.58
C LEU A 117 -10.44 18.20 19.68
N ILE A 118 -11.54 18.95 19.58
CA ILE A 118 -11.96 19.93 20.59
C ILE A 118 -12.41 19.22 21.87
N ILE A 119 -13.23 18.17 21.77
CA ILE A 119 -13.67 17.40 22.94
C ILE A 119 -12.46 16.78 23.65
N PHE A 120 -11.55 16.14 22.90
CA PHE A 120 -10.34 15.57 23.49
C PHE A 120 -9.39 16.64 24.03
N GLY A 121 -9.30 17.82 23.41
CA GLY A 121 -8.48 18.92 23.93
C GLY A 121 -9.03 19.53 25.22
N VAL A 122 -10.35 19.63 25.36
CA VAL A 122 -11.00 20.19 26.56
C VAL A 122 -11.00 19.20 27.72
N TYR A 123 -11.25 17.92 27.44
CA TYR A 123 -11.40 16.88 28.48
C TYR A 123 -10.15 16.01 28.67
N GLY A 124 -9.13 16.14 27.81
CA GLY A 124 -7.92 15.32 27.86
C GLY A 124 -7.11 15.50 29.15
N ASP A 125 -7.24 16.64 29.83
CA ASP A 125 -6.61 16.95 31.12
C ASP A 125 -7.64 16.99 32.27
N ALA A 126 -8.86 16.50 32.04
CA ALA A 126 -9.92 16.54 33.05
C ALA A 126 -9.68 15.48 34.13
N ARG A 127 -9.66 15.94 35.39
CA ARG A 127 -9.42 15.12 36.59
C ARG A 127 -10.53 14.10 36.87
N ASP A 128 -11.71 14.31 36.32
CA ASP A 128 -12.93 13.56 36.67
C ASP A 128 -13.06 12.24 35.89
N TYR A 129 -12.33 12.11 34.77
CA TYR A 129 -12.51 11.01 33.82
C TYR A 129 -11.30 10.06 33.72
N MET A 130 -10.07 10.53 34.03
CA MET A 130 -8.85 9.75 33.85
C MET A 130 -8.09 9.52 35.18
N PRO A 131 -7.89 8.26 35.61
CA PRO A 131 -7.04 7.95 36.77
C PRO A 131 -5.56 8.27 36.45
N ASP A 132 -4.82 8.79 37.44
CA ASP A 132 -3.44 9.29 37.30
C ASP A 132 -3.24 10.43 36.28
N TRP A 133 -4.18 11.38 36.25
CA TRP A 133 -4.17 12.56 35.36
C TRP A 133 -2.86 13.38 35.40
N GLU A 134 -2.17 13.42 36.54
CA GLU A 134 -0.89 14.15 36.70
C GLU A 134 0.23 13.64 35.76
N ASN A 135 0.12 12.39 35.29
CA ASN A 135 1.09 11.77 34.37
C ASN A 135 0.59 11.72 32.91
N ASN A 136 -0.56 12.34 32.61
CA ASN A 136 -1.14 12.29 31.28
C ASN A 136 -0.59 13.40 30.37
N TYR A 137 0.50 13.10 29.66
CA TYR A 137 1.05 14.01 28.66
C TYR A 137 0.38 13.81 27.30
N ILE A 138 -0.11 14.89 26.72
CA ILE A 138 -0.65 14.91 25.36
C ILE A 138 0.40 14.38 24.38
N SER A 139 0.04 13.35 23.61
CA SER A 139 0.95 12.67 22.69
C SER A 139 1.17 13.47 21.39
N TRP A 140 2.24 13.15 20.69
CA TRP A 140 2.54 13.69 19.36
C TRP A 140 1.41 13.46 18.34
N SER A 141 0.63 12.38 18.48
CA SER A 141 -0.50 12.12 17.57
C SER A 141 -1.63 13.16 17.69
N PHE A 142 -1.86 13.72 18.87
CA PHE A 142 -2.82 14.82 19.04
C PHE A 142 -2.34 16.10 18.34
N GLY A 143 -1.06 16.44 18.46
CA GLY A 143 -0.45 17.56 17.75
C GLY A 143 -0.54 17.39 16.22
N LEU A 144 -0.27 16.19 15.71
CA LEU A 144 -0.43 15.85 14.30
C LEU A 144 -1.90 15.95 13.85
N GLY A 145 -2.87 15.66 14.73
CA GLY A 145 -4.29 15.87 14.45
C GLY A 145 -4.65 17.32 14.14
N PHE A 146 -4.12 18.28 14.91
CA PHE A 146 -4.31 19.71 14.63
C PHE A 146 -3.67 20.15 13.31
N VAL A 147 -2.45 19.66 13.01
CA VAL A 147 -1.80 19.94 11.73
C VAL A 147 -2.63 19.37 10.57
N GLY A 148 -3.17 18.16 10.73
CA GLY A 148 -4.08 17.53 9.77
C GLY A 148 -5.30 18.40 9.46
N VAL A 149 -5.98 18.92 10.49
CA VAL A 149 -7.12 19.83 10.32
C VAL A 149 -6.74 21.10 9.54
N ILE A 150 -5.60 21.72 9.84
CA ILE A 150 -5.15 22.92 9.12
C ILE A 150 -4.89 22.60 7.64
N LEU A 151 -4.21 21.49 7.36
CA LEU A 151 -3.95 21.05 5.99
C LEU A 151 -5.25 20.72 5.24
N GLU A 152 -6.24 20.16 5.94
CA GLU A 152 -7.55 19.85 5.38
C GLU A 152 -8.35 21.12 5.05
N PHE A 153 -8.30 22.15 5.90
CA PHE A 153 -8.87 23.46 5.57
C PHE A 153 -8.21 24.10 4.35
N ILE A 154 -6.87 24.02 4.24
CA ILE A 154 -6.13 24.53 3.08
C ILE A 154 -6.53 23.76 1.81
N ALA A 155 -6.58 22.43 1.89
CA ALA A 155 -7.00 21.58 0.78
C ALA A 155 -8.44 21.89 0.34
N GLY A 156 -9.37 22.03 1.29
CA GLY A 156 -10.76 22.41 1.00
C GLY A 156 -10.88 23.79 0.35
N ALA A 157 -10.11 24.79 0.82
CA ALA A 157 -10.09 26.11 0.20
C ALA A 157 -9.58 26.07 -1.25
N LEU A 158 -8.49 25.33 -1.50
CA LEU A 158 -7.95 25.13 -2.85
C LEU A 158 -8.95 24.41 -3.75
N PHE A 159 -9.65 23.40 -3.24
CA PHE A 159 -10.66 22.66 -3.98
C PHE A 159 -11.85 23.54 -4.38
N VAL A 160 -12.33 24.41 -3.49
CA VAL A 160 -13.38 25.40 -3.82
C VAL A 160 -12.90 26.38 -4.89
N VAL A 161 -11.64 26.81 -4.83
CA VAL A 161 -11.05 27.69 -5.85
C VAL A 161 -11.00 26.99 -7.21
N GLU A 162 -10.50 25.76 -7.27
CA GLU A 162 -10.46 24.94 -8.49
C GLU A 162 -11.88 24.70 -9.04
N SER A 163 -12.83 24.32 -8.17
CA SER A 163 -14.24 24.15 -8.54
C SER A 163 -14.83 25.43 -9.15
N ARG A 164 -14.52 26.61 -8.58
CA ARG A 164 -14.94 27.90 -9.14
C ARG A 164 -14.27 28.22 -10.47
N ILE A 165 -12.99 27.87 -10.63
CA ILE A 165 -12.26 28.06 -11.88
C ILE A 165 -12.85 27.17 -12.98
N LEU A 166 -13.12 25.90 -12.67
CA LEU A 166 -13.76 24.94 -13.58
C LEU A 166 -15.14 25.41 -14.00
N ASN A 167 -15.99 25.81 -13.06
CA ASN A 167 -17.33 26.31 -13.35
C ASN A 167 -17.28 27.58 -14.24
N ARG A 168 -16.31 28.49 -13.99
CA ARG A 168 -16.09 29.65 -14.87
C ARG A 168 -15.66 29.25 -16.29
N LYS A 169 -14.84 28.21 -16.43
CA LYS A 169 -14.43 27.67 -17.74
C LYS A 169 -15.61 27.06 -18.48
N GLU A 170 -16.48 26.32 -17.80
CA GLU A 170 -17.70 25.75 -18.38
C GLU A 170 -18.65 26.85 -18.89
N ILE A 171 -18.93 27.87 -18.08
CA ILE A 171 -19.76 29.02 -18.48
C ILE A 171 -19.16 29.77 -19.68
N ALA A 172 -17.83 29.94 -19.71
CA ALA A 172 -17.15 30.57 -20.84
C ALA A 172 -17.24 29.75 -22.14
N LEU A 173 -17.14 28.42 -22.03
CA LEU A 173 -17.30 27.51 -23.17
C LEU A 173 -18.75 27.52 -23.69
N GLU A 174 -19.74 27.52 -22.80
CA GLU A 174 -21.17 27.61 -23.18
C GLU A 174 -21.46 28.93 -23.92
N ASN A 175 -20.90 30.05 -23.45
CA ASN A 175 -21.05 31.34 -24.13
C ASN A 175 -20.34 31.40 -25.50
N GLN A 176 -19.23 30.67 -25.67
CA GLN A 176 -18.48 30.65 -26.93
C GLN A 176 -19.13 29.76 -28.00
N TYR A 177 -19.82 28.69 -27.59
CA TYR A 177 -20.55 27.78 -28.46
C TYR A 177 -21.99 27.65 -27.99
N PRO A 178 -22.84 28.67 -28.17
CA PRO A 178 -24.25 28.56 -27.82
C PRO A 178 -24.86 27.47 -28.70
N MET A 179 -25.06 26.28 -28.14
CA MET A 179 -25.74 25.18 -28.79
C MET A 179 -27.11 25.71 -29.19
N GLU A 180 -27.36 25.82 -30.49
CA GLU A 180 -28.60 26.36 -31.03
C GLU A 180 -29.76 25.53 -30.49
N LYS A 181 -30.48 26.09 -29.52
CA LYS A 181 -31.65 25.47 -28.87
C LYS A 181 -32.77 25.43 -29.91
N ARG A 182 -32.82 24.36 -30.70
CA ARG A 182 -33.95 24.00 -31.54
C ARG A 182 -35.11 23.46 -30.69
#